data_AF-A0A372FUU8-F1
#
_entry.id   AF-A0A372FUU8-F1
#
_cell.length_a   1.000
_cell.length_b   1.000
_cell.length_c   1.000
_cell.angle_alpha   90.00
_cell.angle_beta   90.00
_cell.angle_gamma   90.00
#
_symmetry.space_group_name_H-M   'P 1'
#
loop_
_entity.id
_entity.type
_entity.pdbx_description
1 polymer ?
#
loop_
_entity_poly.entity_id
_entity_poly.type
_entity_poly.pdbx_seq_one_letter_code
_entity_poly.pdbx_strand_id
1 'polypeptide(L)'
;MTHPGAARPGEPGWQQHPGATAPPPQRTAPPQQVAAPAPTLGGTGPGQAWAAQRSQGRATVGTAYTSQAAAVAASAPAAEPAVEATPAPPARPDVAARPVATDTAATATEAAAVPVVRPHRRPLRVGGIHVAQLVAWQAGAAGVLAATGHGLPMALAVATGVVLLLSPTVLRRRGRWLYQWLAVWWGYRGRPRQLTANGTDAAWQLLTHLEGSVELDQVEIDDQPAVLLTHRAGLSAVLEVDPTEGALLMSAPQALPSPVSLLPAADPDTPAVAVQVLIQVTPAPRARSAAVDRAYRELTGGEVPASRQAWVVLQAPRTPDFHADRHLRPALTAAIRRTRRQLRQDRVTARLLNRDEVLAAVAGLTHLTDGPTGGDRPLAREGWRHWSAQGVPQSCHRLLDWPRRSWEVDPLLRGLPAAAGVVSISVARETGRTGAADTVVEVAFRLIGADADALAAADRALEEAVRGHGGRLQRLDGEHAHGVAATLPLGGFLR
;
A
#
# COMPACT_ATOMS: atom_id res chain seq x y z
N MET A 1 20.83 78.08 -21.10
CA MET A 1 21.15 78.68 -19.79
C MET A 1 22.15 77.78 -19.08
N THR A 2 23.25 78.39 -18.63
CA THR A 2 24.40 77.90 -17.83
C THR A 2 25.29 76.76 -18.37
N HIS A 3 26.35 77.18 -19.06
CA HIS A 3 27.75 76.67 -19.03
C HIS A 3 28.36 76.73 -17.60
N PRO A 4 29.68 76.44 -17.32
CA PRO A 4 30.81 75.89 -18.12
C PRO A 4 31.69 74.84 -17.36
N GLY A 5 32.80 74.38 -17.96
CA GLY A 5 33.97 73.90 -17.20
C GLY A 5 35.01 73.12 -18.00
N ALA A 6 35.99 73.81 -18.58
CA ALA A 6 37.16 73.26 -19.26
C ALA A 6 38.38 73.15 -18.31
N ALA A 7 39.25 72.15 -18.51
CA ALA A 7 40.72 72.25 -18.48
C ALA A 7 41.40 70.86 -18.52
N ARG A 8 42.56 70.81 -19.20
CA ARG A 8 43.47 69.67 -19.49
C ARG A 8 44.51 69.46 -18.35
N PRO A 9 45.74 68.94 -18.59
CA PRO A 9 46.23 67.56 -18.79
C PRO A 9 47.35 67.18 -17.78
N GLY A 10 47.94 65.99 -17.87
CA GLY A 10 49.25 65.71 -17.24
C GLY A 10 49.71 64.25 -17.28
N GLU A 11 50.56 63.91 -18.24
CA GLU A 11 51.60 62.87 -18.05
C GLU A 11 52.83 63.52 -17.39
N PRO A 12 53.75 62.76 -16.76
CA PRO A 12 54.93 62.34 -17.53
C PRO A 12 55.55 60.98 -17.11
N GLY A 13 56.02 60.24 -18.12
CA GLY A 13 57.47 60.17 -18.34
C GLY A 13 58.26 58.92 -17.91
N TRP A 14 58.94 58.35 -18.92
CA TRP A 14 60.31 57.81 -18.91
C TRP A 14 60.54 56.40 -18.29
N GLN A 15 61.36 55.48 -18.82
CA GLN A 15 62.02 55.24 -20.11
C GLN A 15 62.84 53.91 -19.99
N GLN A 16 63.17 53.29 -21.14
CA GLN A 16 64.31 52.38 -21.45
C GLN A 16 64.24 50.83 -21.21
N HIS A 17 63.99 50.08 -22.30
CA HIS A 17 64.91 49.26 -23.14
C HIS A 17 66.05 48.39 -22.51
N PRO A 18 66.68 47.45 -23.27
CA PRO A 18 66.24 46.12 -23.73
C PRO A 18 67.31 45.02 -23.45
N GLY A 19 67.14 43.75 -23.86
CA GLY A 19 68.29 42.81 -23.83
C GLY A 19 68.02 41.31 -24.01
N ALA A 20 68.13 40.86 -25.27
CA ALA A 20 68.65 39.58 -25.80
C ALA A 20 68.74 38.31 -24.92
N THR A 21 68.23 37.17 -25.43
CA THR A 21 68.99 36.02 -26.01
C THR A 21 68.13 34.74 -26.14
N ALA A 22 68.27 34.02 -27.26
CA ALA A 22 67.92 32.59 -27.44
C ALA A 22 69.23 31.77 -27.37
N PRO A 23 69.29 30.41 -27.19
CA PRO A 23 68.46 29.30 -27.75
C PRO A 23 68.33 28.08 -26.76
N PRO A 24 68.14 26.77 -27.09
CA PRO A 24 67.75 26.03 -28.31
C PRO A 24 66.54 25.04 -28.07
N PRO A 25 66.12 24.18 -29.03
CA PRO A 25 64.85 23.45 -28.95
C PRO A 25 65.00 22.02 -28.40
N GLN A 26 63.94 21.45 -27.79
CA GLN A 26 63.51 20.05 -27.97
C GLN A 26 62.29 19.62 -27.10
N ARG A 27 61.28 19.07 -27.79
CA ARG A 27 60.44 17.88 -27.50
C ARG A 27 59.45 17.84 -26.31
N THR A 28 58.17 18.03 -26.68
CA THR A 28 56.99 17.15 -26.46
C THR A 28 56.69 16.56 -25.08
N ALA A 29 55.59 17.04 -24.47
CA ALA A 29 54.52 16.26 -23.82
C ALA A 29 53.24 17.13 -23.67
N PRO A 30 52.01 16.57 -23.72
CA PRO A 30 50.77 17.32 -23.94
C PRO A 30 50.25 18.10 -22.71
N PRO A 31 49.49 19.19 -22.90
CA PRO A 31 48.97 20.01 -21.82
C PRO A 31 47.73 19.41 -21.12
N GLN A 32 47.75 19.48 -19.79
CA GLN A 32 46.58 19.38 -18.91
C GLN A 32 45.48 20.37 -19.35
N GLN A 33 44.31 19.83 -19.65
CA GLN A 33 43.12 20.64 -19.88
C GLN A 33 42.60 21.24 -18.56
N VAL A 34 42.52 22.56 -18.61
CA VAL A 34 41.92 23.49 -17.65
C VAL A 34 40.44 23.15 -17.45
N ALA A 35 40.03 23.15 -16.17
CA ALA A 35 38.65 22.96 -15.75
C ALA A 35 37.71 24.03 -16.32
N ALA A 36 36.59 23.59 -16.89
CA ALA A 36 35.48 24.45 -17.30
C ALA A 36 34.62 24.84 -16.09
N PRO A 37 34.05 26.06 -16.06
CA PRO A 37 33.28 26.58 -14.93
C PRO A 37 31.90 25.93 -14.80
N ALA A 38 31.42 25.86 -13.55
CA ALA A 38 30.14 25.29 -13.15
C ALA A 38 28.94 25.99 -13.82
N PRO A 39 27.89 25.25 -14.23
CA PRO A 39 26.66 25.86 -14.70
C PRO A 39 25.81 26.36 -13.52
N THR A 40 25.37 27.61 -13.66
CA THR A 40 24.39 28.32 -12.84
C THR A 40 23.04 27.60 -12.82
N LEU A 41 22.50 27.35 -11.62
CA LEU A 41 21.16 26.82 -11.37
C LEU A 41 20.10 27.85 -11.76
N GLY A 42 19.35 27.57 -12.83
CA GLY A 42 18.10 28.25 -13.18
C GLY A 42 16.95 27.75 -12.30
N GLY A 43 16.13 28.68 -11.82
CA GLY A 43 15.13 28.50 -10.77
C GLY A 43 14.08 27.42 -11.04
N THR A 44 13.84 26.61 -10.01
CA THR A 44 12.72 25.68 -9.88
C THR A 44 11.54 26.38 -9.19
N GLY A 45 10.32 26.11 -9.66
CA GLY A 45 9.09 26.64 -9.08
C GLY A 45 8.86 26.16 -7.62
N PRO A 46 8.05 26.89 -6.84
CA PRO A 46 7.97 26.75 -5.38
C PRO A 46 7.47 25.38 -4.87
N GLY A 47 6.83 24.55 -5.71
CA GLY A 47 6.29 23.24 -5.29
C GLY A 47 7.33 22.11 -5.14
N GLN A 48 8.42 22.13 -5.92
CA GLN A 48 9.37 20.99 -5.98
C GLN A 48 10.47 21.05 -4.93
N ALA A 49 10.89 22.25 -4.54
CA ALA A 49 11.77 22.43 -3.38
C ALA A 49 11.11 21.88 -2.10
N TRP A 50 9.77 21.89 -2.02
CA TRP A 50 9.04 21.46 -0.84
C TRP A 50 8.96 19.94 -0.64
N ALA A 51 8.89 19.15 -1.72
CA ALA A 51 8.81 17.68 -1.65
C ALA A 51 10.19 17.02 -1.43
N ALA A 52 11.24 17.52 -2.07
CA ALA A 52 12.60 17.03 -1.90
C ALA A 52 13.19 17.38 -0.52
N GLN A 53 12.87 18.56 0.02
CA GLN A 53 13.35 19.01 1.34
C GLN A 53 12.71 18.23 2.50
N ARG A 54 11.47 17.75 2.36
CA ARG A 54 10.75 17.02 3.45
C ARG A 54 11.12 15.54 3.58
N SER A 55 11.80 14.94 2.61
CA SER A 55 12.18 13.51 2.67
C SER A 55 13.49 13.25 3.43
N GLN A 56 14.35 14.27 3.62
CA GLN A 56 15.74 14.10 4.06
C GLN A 56 15.97 14.05 5.58
N GLY A 57 14.95 14.24 6.43
CA GLY A 57 15.17 14.43 7.87
C GLY A 57 14.16 13.77 8.81
N ARG A 58 13.92 12.44 8.72
CA ARG A 58 12.98 11.76 9.64
C ARG A 58 13.53 10.45 10.25
N ALA A 59 13.44 10.33 11.56
CA ALA A 59 13.81 9.16 12.37
C ALA A 59 12.58 8.32 12.79
N THR A 60 12.78 7.04 13.15
CA THR A 60 11.76 5.97 13.17
C THR A 60 11.80 5.00 14.36
N VAL A 61 10.64 4.38 14.68
CA VAL A 61 10.26 3.17 15.49
C VAL A 61 8.87 2.68 14.96
N GLY A 62 8.49 1.41 15.10
CA GLY A 62 7.39 0.78 14.32
C GLY A 62 5.94 0.92 14.85
N THR A 63 4.96 0.68 13.96
CA THR A 63 3.55 0.45 14.30
C THR A 63 3.24 -1.04 14.45
N ALA A 64 2.85 -1.47 15.65
CA ALA A 64 2.42 -2.84 15.90
C ALA A 64 0.96 -3.08 15.46
N TYR A 65 0.71 -4.15 14.69
CA TYR A 65 -0.63 -4.66 14.41
C TYR A 65 -0.81 -6.01 15.11
N THR A 66 -1.61 -6.02 16.18
CA THR A 66 -1.93 -7.24 16.92
C THR A 66 -3.25 -7.83 16.44
N SER A 67 -3.26 -9.14 16.18
CA SER A 67 -4.50 -9.91 16.17
C SER A 67 -4.83 -10.30 17.61
N GLN A 68 -6.08 -10.10 18.04
CA GLN A 68 -6.52 -10.45 19.41
C GLN A 68 -6.30 -11.93 19.76
N ALA A 69 -6.18 -12.81 18.77
CA ALA A 69 -5.83 -14.23 18.99
C ALA A 69 -4.43 -14.40 19.64
N ALA A 70 -3.49 -13.49 19.38
CA ALA A 70 -2.16 -13.51 20.02
C ALA A 70 -2.20 -12.94 21.45
N ALA A 71 -3.10 -12.00 21.74
CA ALA A 71 -3.26 -11.43 23.09
C ALA A 71 -3.84 -12.44 24.09
N VAL A 72 -4.72 -13.34 23.62
CA VAL A 72 -5.27 -14.42 24.46
C VAL A 72 -4.21 -15.47 24.79
N ALA A 73 -3.24 -15.73 23.90
CA ALA A 73 -2.15 -16.67 24.16
C ALA A 73 -1.10 -16.14 25.15
N ALA A 74 -0.91 -14.82 25.24
CA ALA A 74 0.03 -14.19 26.17
C ALA A 74 -0.55 -13.97 27.59
N SER A 75 -1.85 -14.18 27.77
CA SER A 75 -2.56 -13.98 29.05
C SER A 75 -2.89 -15.29 29.78
N ALA A 76 -2.41 -16.44 29.29
CA ALA A 76 -2.52 -17.69 30.02
C ALA A 76 -1.57 -17.61 31.23
N PRO A 77 -2.06 -17.68 32.48
CA PRO A 77 -1.19 -17.63 33.64
C PRO A 77 -0.28 -18.86 33.61
N ALA A 78 1.03 -18.60 33.65
CA ALA A 78 2.03 -19.63 33.89
C ALA A 78 1.72 -20.31 35.22
N ALA A 79 1.48 -21.62 35.19
CA ALA A 79 1.33 -22.43 36.37
C ALA A 79 2.68 -22.50 37.11
N GLU A 80 2.79 -21.82 38.25
CA GLU A 80 3.87 -22.04 39.21
C GLU A 80 3.62 -23.35 39.99
N PRO A 81 4.68 -24.08 40.36
CA PRO A 81 4.55 -25.37 41.03
C PRO A 81 4.19 -25.18 42.51
N ALA A 82 3.29 -26.04 42.98
CA ALA A 82 2.83 -26.11 44.36
C ALA A 82 3.96 -26.49 45.32
N VAL A 83 4.12 -25.71 46.39
CA VAL A 83 4.85 -26.07 47.61
C VAL A 83 3.85 -26.32 48.73
N GLU A 84 4.15 -27.36 49.49
CA GLU A 84 3.30 -28.14 50.39
C GLU A 84 3.19 -27.53 51.81
N ALA A 85 1.94 -27.47 52.28
CA ALA A 85 1.38 -27.58 53.65
C ALA A 85 2.07 -26.98 54.90
N THR A 86 1.27 -26.29 55.74
CA THR A 86 0.87 -26.70 57.12
C THR A 86 -0.17 -25.71 57.72
N PRO A 87 -1.16 -26.15 58.53
CA PRO A 87 -2.37 -25.38 58.87
C PRO A 87 -2.38 -24.79 60.31
N ALA A 88 -3.20 -23.77 60.53
CA ALA A 88 -3.56 -23.26 61.86
C ALA A 88 -5.10 -23.31 62.09
N PRO A 89 -5.59 -23.53 63.34
CA PRO A 89 -6.98 -23.93 63.61
C PRO A 89 -7.93 -22.74 63.94
N PRO A 90 -9.25 -23.01 64.07
CA PRO A 90 -10.31 -21.99 63.96
C PRO A 90 -10.92 -21.57 65.30
N ALA A 91 -11.60 -20.41 65.32
CA ALA A 91 -12.60 -20.07 66.32
C ALA A 91 -13.84 -19.40 65.69
N ARG A 92 -14.99 -20.04 65.96
CA ARG A 92 -16.40 -19.71 65.67
C ARG A 92 -16.99 -18.81 66.79
N PRO A 93 -18.31 -18.47 66.83
CA PRO A 93 -19.33 -18.19 65.80
C PRO A 93 -20.17 -16.91 66.14
N ASP A 94 -21.33 -16.78 65.47
CA ASP A 94 -22.54 -15.99 65.80
C ASP A 94 -22.68 -14.63 65.09
N VAL A 95 -23.64 -14.51 64.17
CA VAL A 95 -25.07 -14.24 64.46
C VAL A 95 -25.86 -14.35 63.15
N ALA A 96 -27.03 -14.99 63.23
CA ALA A 96 -27.98 -15.13 62.13
C ALA A 96 -28.61 -13.79 61.72
N ALA A 97 -28.68 -13.51 60.42
CA ALA A 97 -29.64 -12.57 59.86
C ALA A 97 -30.05 -13.00 58.45
N ARG A 98 -31.33 -13.34 58.35
CA ARG A 98 -32.13 -13.67 57.17
C ARG A 98 -32.09 -12.52 56.14
N PRO A 99 -31.82 -12.74 54.84
CA PRO A 99 -32.11 -11.73 53.84
C PRO A 99 -33.47 -11.98 53.18
N VAL A 100 -34.26 -10.92 53.31
CA VAL A 100 -35.38 -10.48 52.49
C VAL A 100 -35.11 -10.72 51.00
N ALA A 101 -36.15 -11.17 50.29
CA ALA A 101 -36.17 -11.23 48.84
C ALA A 101 -36.01 -9.82 48.28
N THR A 102 -34.87 -9.55 47.67
CA THR A 102 -34.65 -8.37 46.85
C THR A 102 -34.56 -8.82 45.41
N ASP A 103 -35.55 -8.42 44.62
CA ASP A 103 -35.51 -8.37 43.17
C ASP A 103 -34.15 -7.80 42.74
N THR A 104 -33.26 -8.68 42.28
CA THR A 104 -32.08 -8.26 41.52
C THR A 104 -32.35 -8.69 40.11
N ALA A 105 -32.90 -7.73 39.35
CA ALA A 105 -32.90 -7.74 37.91
C ALA A 105 -31.54 -8.25 37.43
N ALA A 106 -31.55 -9.39 36.75
CA ALA A 106 -30.39 -9.94 36.08
C ALA A 106 -29.96 -8.92 35.01
N THR A 107 -29.07 -8.01 35.38
CA THR A 107 -28.13 -7.38 34.46
C THR A 107 -27.28 -8.50 33.89
N ALA A 108 -27.80 -9.13 32.84
CA ALA A 108 -27.00 -9.82 31.86
C ALA A 108 -26.03 -8.77 31.33
N THR A 109 -24.79 -8.80 31.86
CA THR A 109 -23.64 -8.17 31.23
C THR A 109 -23.52 -8.82 29.86
N GLU A 110 -24.13 -8.17 28.87
CA GLU A 110 -23.96 -8.43 27.46
C GLU A 110 -22.47 -8.21 27.16
N ALA A 111 -21.71 -9.29 27.25
CA ALA A 111 -20.32 -9.32 26.85
C ALA A 111 -20.28 -8.93 25.38
N ALA A 112 -19.90 -7.68 25.12
CA ALA A 112 -19.79 -7.11 23.79
C ALA A 112 -18.93 -8.04 22.92
N ALA A 113 -19.60 -8.75 22.00
CA ALA A 113 -18.97 -9.69 21.10
C ALA A 113 -17.90 -8.96 20.28
N VAL A 114 -16.66 -9.44 20.38
CA VAL A 114 -15.51 -8.91 19.66
C VAL A 114 -15.76 -9.10 18.15
N PRO A 115 -15.60 -8.05 17.30
CA PRO A 115 -15.88 -8.15 15.88
C PRO A 115 -14.92 -9.16 15.21
N VAL A 116 -15.48 -10.18 14.57
CA VAL A 116 -14.71 -11.19 13.85
C VAL A 116 -14.31 -10.61 12.50
N VAL A 117 -13.02 -10.34 12.32
CA VAL A 117 -12.46 -9.87 11.05
C VAL A 117 -12.38 -11.04 10.07
N ARG A 118 -13.09 -10.96 8.94
CA ARG A 118 -13.05 -11.98 7.90
C ARG A 118 -12.34 -11.45 6.64
N PRO A 119 -11.50 -12.27 5.97
CA PRO A 119 -10.93 -11.89 4.69
C PRO A 119 -12.04 -11.74 3.64
N HIS A 120 -11.96 -10.74 2.76
CA HIS A 120 -12.94 -10.55 1.68
C HIS A 120 -13.02 -11.82 0.81
N ARG A 121 -14.11 -12.56 0.95
CA ARG A 121 -14.43 -13.72 0.11
C ARG A 121 -15.79 -13.50 -0.53
N ARG A 122 -15.82 -13.46 -1.87
CA ARG A 122 -17.03 -13.69 -2.68
C ARG A 122 -16.71 -14.74 -3.76
N PRO A 123 -17.67 -15.57 -4.23
CA PRO A 123 -19.05 -15.82 -3.80
C PRO A 123 -19.20 -17.18 -3.08
N LEU A 124 -20.45 -17.57 -2.75
CA LEU A 124 -20.89 -18.82 -2.12
C LEU A 124 -20.13 -20.07 -2.62
N ARG A 125 -19.40 -20.70 -1.70
CA ARG A 125 -18.65 -21.94 -1.91
C ARG A 125 -19.10 -22.95 -0.87
N VAL A 126 -19.58 -24.11 -1.31
CA VAL A 126 -19.70 -25.28 -0.44
C VAL A 126 -18.39 -26.06 -0.61
N GLY A 127 -17.55 -26.12 0.43
CA GLY A 127 -16.29 -26.88 0.39
C GLY A 127 -15.23 -26.38 -0.62
N GLY A 128 -15.38 -25.18 -1.20
CA GLY A 128 -14.41 -24.62 -2.15
C GLY A 128 -14.66 -24.94 -3.63
N ILE A 129 -15.74 -25.67 -3.94
CA ILE A 129 -16.18 -26.02 -5.29
C ILE A 129 -17.43 -25.19 -5.64
N HIS A 130 -17.48 -24.63 -6.86
CA HIS A 130 -18.66 -23.91 -7.33
C HIS A 130 -19.77 -24.90 -7.74
N VAL A 131 -21.04 -24.55 -7.49
CA VAL A 131 -22.19 -25.36 -7.94
C VAL A 131 -22.12 -25.64 -9.45
N ALA A 132 -21.73 -24.65 -10.25
CA ALA A 132 -21.54 -24.80 -11.70
C ALA A 132 -20.48 -25.86 -12.07
N GLN A 133 -19.44 -26.03 -11.26
CA GLN A 133 -18.42 -27.06 -11.47
C GLN A 133 -18.98 -28.46 -11.21
N LEU A 134 -19.83 -28.60 -10.18
CA LEU A 134 -20.48 -29.86 -9.87
C LEU A 134 -21.49 -30.27 -10.96
N VAL A 135 -22.26 -29.31 -11.46
CA VAL A 135 -23.16 -29.51 -12.61
C VAL A 135 -22.39 -29.88 -13.87
N ALA A 136 -21.25 -29.23 -14.14
CA ALA A 136 -20.40 -29.56 -15.28
C ALA A 136 -19.84 -30.99 -15.20
N TRP A 137 -19.49 -31.46 -13.99
CA TRP A 137 -19.05 -32.84 -13.78
C TRP A 137 -20.16 -33.86 -14.03
N GLN A 138 -21.38 -33.57 -13.57
CA GLN A 138 -22.56 -34.41 -13.81
C GLN A 138 -22.90 -34.50 -15.30
N ALA A 139 -22.88 -33.36 -16.01
CA ALA A 139 -23.12 -33.32 -17.45
C ALA A 139 -22.04 -34.08 -18.24
N GLY A 140 -20.76 -33.95 -17.85
CA GLY A 140 -19.66 -34.71 -18.45
C GLY A 140 -19.83 -36.23 -18.27
N ALA A 141 -20.19 -36.67 -17.06
CA ALA A 141 -20.46 -38.09 -16.79
C ALA A 141 -21.63 -38.63 -17.61
N ALA A 142 -22.73 -37.87 -17.71
CA ALA A 142 -23.88 -38.23 -18.53
C ALA A 142 -23.51 -38.34 -20.02
N GLY A 143 -22.68 -37.42 -20.54
CA GLY A 143 -22.18 -37.46 -21.92
C GLY A 143 -21.35 -38.71 -22.22
N VAL A 144 -20.48 -39.13 -21.30
CA VAL A 144 -19.69 -40.37 -21.45
C VAL A 144 -20.59 -41.60 -21.44
N LEU A 145 -21.57 -41.66 -20.55
CA LEU A 145 -22.54 -42.77 -20.48
C LEU A 145 -23.42 -42.85 -21.74
N ALA A 146 -23.82 -41.72 -22.33
CA ALA A 146 -24.56 -41.71 -23.58
C ALA A 146 -23.70 -42.24 -24.76
N ALA A 147 -22.39 -42.01 -24.72
CA ALA A 147 -21.46 -42.42 -25.78
C ALA A 147 -21.15 -43.92 -25.76
N THR A 148 -21.31 -44.63 -24.63
CA THR A 148 -21.05 -46.09 -24.57
C THR A 148 -21.97 -46.90 -25.48
N GLY A 149 -23.17 -46.39 -25.80
CA GLY A 149 -24.10 -47.03 -26.72
C GLY A 149 -23.67 -46.98 -28.20
N HIS A 150 -22.67 -46.15 -28.56
CA HIS A 150 -22.26 -45.89 -29.95
C HIS A 150 -20.91 -46.53 -30.31
N GLY A 151 -20.38 -47.41 -29.45
CA GLY A 151 -19.13 -48.14 -29.65
C GLY A 151 -17.93 -47.55 -28.90
N LEU A 152 -16.95 -48.42 -28.63
CA LEU A 152 -15.76 -48.14 -27.84
C LEU A 152 -14.90 -46.94 -28.34
N PRO A 153 -14.65 -46.73 -29.65
CA PRO A 153 -13.82 -45.60 -30.08
C PRO A 153 -14.51 -44.25 -29.83
N MET A 154 -15.83 -44.15 -30.04
CA MET A 154 -16.60 -42.94 -29.77
C MET A 154 -16.64 -42.63 -28.27
N ALA A 155 -16.86 -43.65 -27.44
CA ALA A 155 -16.81 -43.51 -25.99
C ALA A 155 -15.44 -43.01 -25.49
N LEU A 156 -14.34 -43.53 -26.04
CA LEU A 156 -12.99 -43.07 -25.71
C LEU A 156 -12.74 -41.63 -26.15
N ALA A 157 -13.19 -41.24 -27.34
CA ALA A 157 -13.07 -39.86 -27.83
C ALA A 157 -13.83 -38.87 -26.95
N VAL A 158 -15.08 -39.18 -26.60
CA VAL A 158 -15.93 -38.36 -25.72
C VAL A 158 -15.33 -38.30 -24.31
N ALA A 159 -14.92 -39.44 -23.75
CA ALA A 159 -14.27 -39.47 -22.44
C ALA A 159 -12.99 -38.62 -22.42
N THR A 160 -12.15 -38.70 -23.47
CA THR A 160 -10.94 -37.87 -23.59
C THR A 160 -11.30 -36.39 -23.66
N GLY A 161 -12.31 -36.02 -24.45
CA GLY A 161 -12.81 -34.64 -24.53
C GLY A 161 -13.33 -34.11 -23.20
N VAL A 162 -14.11 -34.91 -22.46
CA VAL A 162 -14.64 -34.57 -21.13
C VAL A 162 -13.50 -34.43 -20.12
N VAL A 163 -12.52 -35.35 -20.10
CA VAL A 163 -11.36 -35.25 -19.21
C VAL A 163 -10.57 -33.98 -19.50
N LEU A 164 -10.30 -33.67 -20.77
CA LEU A 164 -9.60 -32.43 -21.16
C LEU A 164 -10.39 -31.18 -20.72
N LEU A 165 -11.71 -31.15 -20.95
CA LEU A 165 -12.57 -30.03 -20.60
C LEU A 165 -12.72 -29.84 -19.08
N LEU A 166 -12.77 -30.92 -18.31
CA LEU A 166 -12.94 -30.87 -16.86
C LEU A 166 -11.60 -30.77 -16.11
N SER A 167 -10.48 -31.12 -16.72
CA SER A 167 -9.14 -30.99 -16.11
C SER A 167 -8.87 -29.62 -15.48
N PRO A 168 -9.28 -28.47 -16.06
CA PRO A 168 -9.00 -27.17 -15.49
C PRO A 168 -9.82 -26.84 -14.24
N THR A 169 -10.88 -27.62 -14.00
CA THR A 169 -11.73 -27.51 -12.81
C THR A 169 -11.17 -28.30 -11.64
N VAL A 170 -10.34 -29.31 -11.87
CA VAL A 170 -9.73 -30.14 -10.80
C VAL A 170 -8.32 -29.67 -10.46
N LEU A 171 -7.58 -29.15 -11.43
CA LEU A 171 -6.19 -28.73 -11.24
C LEU A 171 -6.10 -27.37 -10.55
N ARG A 172 -5.49 -27.37 -9.36
CA ARG A 172 -5.20 -26.15 -8.59
C ARG A 172 -3.71 -25.82 -8.67
N ARG A 173 -3.38 -24.62 -9.14
CA ARG A 173 -2.01 -24.11 -9.25
C ARG A 173 -1.90 -22.77 -8.53
N ARG A 174 -0.98 -22.65 -7.56
CA ARG A 174 -0.74 -21.42 -6.77
C ARG A 174 -2.00 -20.84 -6.14
N GLY A 175 -2.83 -21.68 -5.54
CA GLY A 175 -4.04 -21.27 -4.83
C GLY A 175 -5.27 -20.97 -5.70
N ARG A 176 -5.13 -20.91 -7.03
CA ARG A 176 -6.23 -20.74 -8.01
C ARG A 176 -6.46 -22.02 -8.82
N TRP A 177 -7.70 -22.24 -9.24
CA TRP A 177 -8.04 -23.30 -10.19
C TRP A 177 -7.60 -22.90 -11.61
N LEU A 178 -7.27 -23.86 -12.47
CA LEU A 178 -6.76 -23.56 -13.81
C LEU A 178 -7.78 -22.80 -14.67
N TYR A 179 -9.09 -23.02 -14.48
CA TYR A 179 -10.13 -22.21 -15.15
C TYR A 179 -10.06 -20.73 -14.73
N GLN A 180 -9.69 -20.43 -13.48
CA GLN A 180 -9.49 -19.05 -13.02
C GLN A 180 -8.24 -18.45 -13.66
N TRP A 181 -7.18 -19.24 -13.82
CA TRP A 181 -6.01 -18.80 -14.58
C TRP A 181 -6.32 -18.50 -16.04
N LEU A 182 -7.23 -19.26 -16.65
CA LEU A 182 -7.67 -19.03 -18.02
C LEU A 182 -8.46 -17.71 -18.14
N ALA A 183 -9.36 -17.44 -17.19
CA ALA A 183 -10.07 -16.15 -17.10
C ALA A 183 -9.09 -14.97 -16.92
N VAL A 184 -8.11 -15.10 -16.02
CA VAL A 184 -7.06 -14.09 -15.81
C VAL A 184 -6.23 -13.90 -17.08
N TRP A 185 -5.87 -14.99 -17.75
CA TRP A 185 -5.10 -14.94 -18.99
C TRP A 185 -5.85 -14.24 -20.12
N TRP A 186 -7.13 -14.54 -20.31
CA TRP A 186 -7.96 -13.82 -21.29
C TRP A 186 -8.12 -12.35 -20.93
N GLY A 187 -8.38 -12.02 -19.66
CA GLY A 187 -8.47 -10.64 -19.20
C GLY A 187 -7.16 -9.87 -19.38
N TYR A 188 -6.02 -10.52 -19.13
CA TYR A 188 -4.69 -9.95 -19.37
C TYR A 188 -4.42 -9.71 -20.87
N ARG A 189 -4.85 -10.63 -21.75
CA ARG A 189 -4.67 -10.48 -23.19
C ARG A 189 -5.60 -9.45 -23.84
N GLY A 190 -6.79 -9.26 -23.28
CA GLY A 190 -7.82 -8.37 -23.82
C GLY A 190 -7.64 -6.90 -23.50
N ARG A 191 -6.76 -6.52 -22.56
CA ARG A 191 -6.58 -5.14 -22.12
C ARG A 191 -5.31 -4.48 -22.66
N PRO A 192 -5.26 -3.14 -22.77
CA PRO A 192 -4.02 -2.42 -23.05
C PRO A 192 -3.03 -2.68 -21.91
N ARG A 193 -1.78 -3.00 -22.27
CA ARG A 193 -0.70 -3.35 -21.33
C ARG A 193 0.43 -2.33 -21.30
N GLN A 194 0.32 -1.28 -22.10
CA GLN A 194 1.34 -0.25 -22.22
C GLN A 194 0.67 1.10 -22.27
N LEU A 195 1.28 2.06 -21.60
CA LEU A 195 0.95 3.48 -21.62
C LEU A 195 2.21 4.22 -22.05
N THR A 196 2.13 4.99 -23.12
CA THR A 196 3.17 5.95 -23.50
C THR A 196 2.87 7.29 -22.84
N ALA A 197 3.92 8.01 -22.42
CA ALA A 197 3.75 9.37 -21.90
C ALA A 197 3.40 10.31 -23.06
N ASN A 198 2.29 11.03 -22.96
CA ASN A 198 1.78 11.93 -24.00
C ASN A 198 1.61 13.38 -23.47
N GLY A 199 2.45 13.81 -22.52
CA GLY A 199 2.35 15.15 -21.92
C GLY A 199 3.14 15.28 -20.62
N THR A 200 2.96 16.40 -19.92
CA THR A 200 3.70 16.74 -18.70
C THR A 200 3.15 16.11 -17.43
N ASP A 201 1.87 15.72 -17.41
CA ASP A 201 1.24 15.15 -16.22
C ASP A 201 1.24 13.61 -16.25
N ALA A 202 2.39 13.02 -15.94
CA ALA A 202 2.59 11.57 -15.95
C ALA A 202 1.78 10.85 -14.87
N ALA A 203 1.62 11.48 -13.69
CA ALA A 203 0.86 10.91 -12.58
C ALA A 203 -0.64 10.81 -12.93
N TRP A 204 -1.21 11.85 -13.54
CA TRP A 204 -2.59 11.83 -14.00
C TRP A 204 -2.83 10.82 -15.11
N GLN A 205 -1.93 10.76 -16.10
CA GLN A 205 -2.01 9.76 -17.19
C GLN A 205 -1.95 8.33 -16.64
N LEU A 206 -1.09 8.08 -15.65
CA LEU A 206 -1.03 6.78 -14.99
C LEU A 206 -2.32 6.47 -14.21
N LEU A 207 -2.84 7.44 -13.45
CA LEU A 207 -4.05 7.27 -12.66
C LEU A 207 -5.26 6.94 -13.55
N THR A 208 -5.43 7.67 -14.65
CA THR A 208 -6.50 7.43 -15.64
C THR A 208 -6.30 6.13 -16.42
N HIS A 209 -5.06 5.67 -16.64
CA HIS A 209 -4.81 4.36 -17.24
C HIS A 209 -5.22 3.20 -16.32
N LEU A 210 -5.01 3.34 -15.00
CA LEU A 210 -5.33 2.32 -14.01
C LEU A 210 -6.82 2.33 -13.64
N GLU A 211 -7.43 3.51 -13.58
CA GLU A 211 -8.85 3.72 -13.31
C GLU A 211 -9.42 4.70 -14.34
N GLY A 212 -9.91 4.15 -15.46
CA GLY A 212 -10.38 4.93 -16.63
C GLY A 212 -11.56 5.86 -16.40
N SER A 213 -12.18 5.82 -15.22
CA SER A 213 -13.32 6.65 -14.84
C SER A 213 -12.99 7.66 -13.74
N VAL A 214 -11.70 7.82 -13.41
CA VAL A 214 -11.26 8.74 -12.36
C VAL A 214 -11.42 10.20 -12.79
N GLU A 215 -12.06 10.98 -11.93
CA GLU A 215 -12.20 12.43 -12.03
C GLU A 215 -11.79 13.05 -10.68
N LEU A 216 -11.14 14.22 -10.74
CA LEU A 216 -10.68 14.95 -9.56
C LEU A 216 -11.50 16.22 -9.40
N ASP A 217 -12.44 16.20 -8.46
CA ASP A 217 -13.31 17.35 -8.16
C ASP A 217 -12.76 18.12 -6.97
N GLN A 218 -12.41 19.39 -7.17
CA GLN A 218 -11.94 20.25 -6.09
C GLN A 218 -13.12 20.75 -5.28
N VAL A 219 -13.08 20.49 -3.98
CA VAL A 219 -14.11 20.89 -3.04
C VAL A 219 -13.49 21.50 -1.80
N GLU A 220 -14.23 22.36 -1.13
CA GLU A 220 -13.82 22.91 0.15
C GLU A 220 -14.56 22.15 1.26
N ILE A 221 -13.79 21.55 2.19
CA ILE A 221 -14.34 20.81 3.32
C ILE A 221 -13.78 21.43 4.60
N ASP A 222 -14.65 22.09 5.36
CA ASP A 222 -14.28 22.84 6.58
C ASP A 222 -13.19 23.89 6.31
N ASP A 223 -13.40 24.73 5.28
CA ASP A 223 -12.49 25.81 4.83
C ASP A 223 -11.07 25.33 4.48
N GLN A 224 -10.95 24.07 4.03
CA GLN A 224 -9.72 23.49 3.55
C GLN A 224 -9.92 22.94 2.13
N PRO A 225 -9.03 23.27 1.17
CA PRO A 225 -9.10 22.72 -0.16
C PRO A 225 -8.83 21.22 -0.09
N ALA A 226 -9.78 20.45 -0.62
CA ALA A 226 -9.71 19.00 -0.71
C ALA A 226 -10.04 18.57 -2.14
N VAL A 227 -9.59 17.39 -2.53
CA VAL A 227 -10.01 16.78 -3.78
C VAL A 227 -10.82 15.52 -3.50
N LEU A 228 -11.96 15.40 -4.16
CA LEU A 228 -12.74 14.17 -4.22
C LEU A 228 -12.38 13.42 -5.49
N LEU A 229 -12.03 12.16 -5.33
CA LEU A 229 -11.81 11.25 -6.45
C LEU A 229 -13.15 10.58 -6.74
N THR A 230 -13.74 10.93 -7.87
CA THR A 230 -14.92 10.23 -8.40
C THR A 230 -14.44 9.15 -9.34
N HIS A 231 -14.86 7.91 -9.16
CA HIS A 231 -14.44 6.80 -10.02
C HIS A 231 -15.47 5.67 -9.95
N ARG A 232 -15.49 4.71 -10.87
CA ARG A 232 -16.53 3.67 -11.00
C ARG A 232 -16.90 2.98 -9.68
N ALA A 233 -15.93 2.80 -8.78
CA ALA A 233 -16.16 2.15 -7.50
C ALA A 233 -16.91 2.99 -6.46
N GLY A 234 -16.84 4.32 -6.52
CA GLY A 234 -17.39 5.21 -5.49
C GLY A 234 -16.88 6.65 -5.59
N LEU A 235 -17.04 7.37 -4.48
CA LEU A 235 -16.31 8.62 -4.22
C LEU A 235 -15.29 8.36 -3.13
N SER A 236 -14.08 8.88 -3.30
CA SER A 236 -12.98 8.73 -2.34
C SER A 236 -12.39 10.08 -1.96
N ALA A 237 -11.92 10.19 -0.72
CA ALA A 237 -11.18 11.35 -0.21
C ALA A 237 -9.89 10.87 0.48
N VAL A 238 -8.81 11.64 0.32
CA VAL A 238 -7.47 11.25 0.77
C VAL A 238 -6.99 12.18 1.87
N LEU A 239 -6.56 11.58 2.98
CA LEU A 239 -5.88 12.26 4.08
C LEU A 239 -4.44 11.77 4.14
N GLU A 240 -3.48 12.69 4.08
CA GLU A 240 -2.08 12.38 4.43
C GLU A 240 -1.92 12.47 5.94
N VAL A 241 -1.30 11.45 6.53
CA VAL A 241 -0.94 11.44 7.95
C VAL A 241 0.48 11.95 8.08
N ASP A 242 0.68 13.03 8.83
CA ASP A 242 2.01 13.58 9.05
C ASP A 242 2.78 12.74 10.08
N PRO A 243 3.92 12.12 9.70
CA PRO A 243 4.73 11.35 10.64
C PRO A 243 5.55 12.24 11.60
N THR A 244 5.67 13.55 11.33
CA THR A 244 6.70 14.41 11.93
C THR A 244 6.30 15.09 13.24
N GLU A 245 5.03 15.46 13.43
CA GLU A 245 4.63 16.18 14.65
C GLU A 245 4.63 15.28 15.91
N GLY A 246 4.33 13.99 15.75
CA GLY A 246 4.47 13.01 16.84
C GLY A 246 5.93 12.69 17.19
N ALA A 247 6.80 12.64 16.17
CA ALA A 247 8.21 12.25 16.32
C ALA A 247 9.09 13.34 16.96
N LEU A 248 8.71 14.62 16.85
CA LEU A 248 9.43 15.72 17.52
C LEU A 248 9.18 15.75 19.04
N LEU A 249 8.10 15.13 19.51
CA LEU A 249 7.72 15.10 20.93
C LEU A 249 7.94 13.74 21.58
N MET A 250 7.92 12.66 20.81
CA MET A 250 8.09 11.28 21.28
C MET A 250 9.12 10.61 20.39
N SER A 251 10.20 10.07 20.96
CA SER A 251 11.27 9.36 20.23
C SER A 251 10.81 8.05 19.55
N ALA A 252 9.51 7.83 19.39
CA ALA A 252 8.86 6.72 18.69
C ALA A 252 7.75 7.27 17.77
N PRO A 253 7.65 6.81 16.51
CA PRO A 253 6.59 7.14 15.59
C PRO A 253 5.22 6.81 16.14
N GLN A 254 4.31 7.72 15.77
CA GLN A 254 2.91 7.61 16.05
C GLN A 254 2.34 6.33 15.44
N ALA A 255 1.83 5.43 16.29
CA ALA A 255 1.07 4.28 15.83
C ALA A 255 -0.20 4.77 15.10
N LEU A 256 -0.43 4.29 13.89
CA LEU A 256 -1.69 4.56 13.19
C LEU A 256 -2.83 3.81 13.88
N PRO A 257 -4.02 4.42 14.03
CA PRO A 257 -5.17 3.71 14.58
C PRO A 257 -5.55 2.53 13.66
N SER A 258 -6.15 1.51 14.27
CA SER A 258 -6.65 0.36 13.51
C SER A 258 -7.68 0.83 12.47
N PRO A 259 -7.66 0.35 11.21
CA PRO A 259 -8.55 0.87 10.17
C PRO A 259 -10.02 0.52 10.46
N VAL A 260 -10.24 -0.55 11.24
CA VAL A 260 -11.58 -0.94 11.74
C VAL A 260 -12.14 0.11 12.70
N SER A 261 -11.29 0.76 13.51
CA SER A 261 -11.73 1.82 14.44
C SER A 261 -12.16 3.10 13.72
N LEU A 262 -11.64 3.31 12.51
CA LEU A 262 -11.98 4.44 11.65
C LEU A 262 -13.30 4.26 10.91
N LEU A 263 -13.88 3.05 10.90
CA LEU A 263 -15.16 2.81 10.26
C LEU A 263 -16.29 3.59 10.97
N PRO A 264 -17.16 4.30 10.22
CA PRO A 264 -18.41 4.82 10.76
C PRO A 264 -19.29 3.71 11.33
N ALA A 265 -20.26 4.08 12.16
CA ALA A 265 -21.30 3.16 12.61
C ALA A 265 -22.10 2.64 11.39
N ALA A 266 -22.58 1.40 11.46
CA ALA A 266 -23.48 0.90 10.43
C ALA A 266 -24.85 1.57 10.58
N ASP A 267 -25.35 2.13 9.49
CA ASP A 267 -26.69 2.71 9.41
C ASP A 267 -27.29 2.29 8.06
N PRO A 268 -28.42 1.54 8.04
CA PRO A 268 -29.03 1.06 6.81
C PRO A 268 -29.52 2.20 5.90
N ASP A 269 -29.81 3.38 6.45
CA ASP A 269 -30.36 4.52 5.71
C ASP A 269 -29.26 5.39 5.09
N THR A 270 -28.00 5.07 5.33
CA THR A 270 -26.86 5.81 4.78
C THR A 270 -25.91 4.91 3.98
N PRO A 271 -25.24 5.46 2.95
CA PRO A 271 -24.19 4.74 2.25
C PRO A 271 -23.10 4.25 3.20
N ALA A 272 -22.76 2.96 3.14
CA ALA A 272 -21.62 2.42 3.85
C ALA A 272 -20.32 3.11 3.41
N VAL A 273 -19.36 3.24 4.33
CA VAL A 273 -18.04 3.81 4.05
C VAL A 273 -16.96 2.76 4.31
N ALA A 274 -16.06 2.61 3.35
CA ALA A 274 -14.84 1.84 3.47
C ALA A 274 -13.65 2.74 3.84
N VAL A 275 -12.68 2.17 4.54
CA VAL A 275 -11.43 2.83 4.92
C VAL A 275 -10.28 2.04 4.33
N GLN A 276 -9.40 2.71 3.60
CA GLN A 276 -8.14 2.16 3.12
C GLN A 276 -6.99 2.90 3.80
N VAL A 277 -6.08 2.17 4.43
CA VAL A 277 -4.83 2.70 4.98
C VAL A 277 -3.69 2.28 4.08
N LEU A 278 -2.97 3.26 3.55
CA LEU A 278 -1.78 3.07 2.73
C LEU A 278 -0.55 3.42 3.57
N ILE A 279 0.47 2.57 3.54
CA ILE A 279 1.76 2.85 4.16
C ILE A 279 2.84 2.54 3.13
N GLN A 280 3.66 3.54 2.83
CA GLN A 280 4.86 3.38 2.02
C GLN A 280 6.09 3.48 2.91
N VAL A 281 6.99 2.52 2.75
CA VAL A 281 8.30 2.49 3.38
C VAL A 281 9.34 2.48 2.28
N THR A 282 10.18 3.51 2.29
CA THR A 282 11.32 3.64 1.37
C THR A 282 12.60 3.54 2.21
N PRO A 283 13.31 2.41 2.19
CA PRO A 283 14.59 2.30 2.89
C PRO A 283 15.57 3.36 2.37
N ALA A 284 16.43 3.85 3.25
CA ALA A 284 17.53 4.72 2.87
C ALA A 284 18.37 4.02 1.81
N PRO A 285 18.94 4.77 0.84
CA PRO A 285 19.74 4.20 -0.22
C PRO A 285 20.84 3.29 0.36
N ARG A 286 20.73 1.98 0.12
CA ARG A 286 21.75 1.04 0.54
C ARG A 286 23.01 1.34 -0.24
N ALA A 287 24.14 1.42 0.46
CA ALA A 287 25.42 1.66 -0.20
C ALA A 287 25.66 0.58 -1.28
N ARG A 288 26.25 0.98 -2.40
CA ARG A 288 26.44 0.10 -3.58
C ARG A 288 27.27 -1.17 -3.31
N SER A 289 27.92 -1.27 -2.15
CA SER A 289 28.67 -2.46 -1.75
C SER A 289 28.01 -3.16 -0.55
N ALA A 290 27.92 -4.49 -0.64
CA ALA A 290 27.39 -5.33 0.43
C ALA A 290 28.20 -5.21 1.74
N ALA A 291 29.49 -4.87 1.66
CA ALA A 291 30.35 -4.63 2.81
C ALA A 291 29.97 -3.34 3.57
N VAL A 292 29.68 -2.25 2.85
CA VAL A 292 29.25 -0.99 3.48
C VAL A 292 27.84 -1.12 4.05
N ASP A 293 26.94 -1.82 3.35
CA ASP A 293 25.59 -2.10 3.86
C ASP A 293 25.61 -2.99 5.13
N ARG A 294 26.54 -3.95 5.20
CA ARG A 294 26.76 -4.76 6.41
C ARG A 294 27.35 -3.92 7.54
N ALA A 295 28.39 -3.13 7.27
CA ALA A 295 29.00 -2.26 8.28
C ALA A 295 28.01 -1.22 8.83
N TYR A 296 27.15 -0.66 7.97
CA TYR A 296 26.10 0.26 8.41
C TYR A 296 25.08 -0.43 9.30
N ARG A 297 24.67 -1.66 8.96
CA ARG A 297 23.81 -2.48 9.82
C ARG A 297 24.46 -2.85 11.14
N GLU A 298 25.76 -3.16 11.16
CA GLU A 298 26.49 -3.42 12.41
C GLU A 298 26.52 -2.16 13.29
N LEU A 299 26.70 -0.97 12.69
CA LEU A 299 26.67 0.32 13.39
C LEU A 299 25.28 0.70 13.92
N THR A 300 24.21 0.36 13.19
CA THR A 300 22.83 0.68 13.59
C THR A 300 22.14 -0.46 14.36
N GLY A 301 22.87 -1.50 14.76
CA GLY A 301 22.28 -2.67 15.44
C GLY A 301 21.25 -3.43 14.58
N GLY A 302 21.33 -3.30 13.26
CA GLY A 302 20.44 -3.94 12.29
C GLY A 302 19.26 -3.08 11.82
N GLU A 303 19.04 -1.90 12.41
CA GLU A 303 17.99 -0.97 12.00
C GLU A 303 18.40 -0.26 10.69
N VAL A 304 17.65 -0.50 9.59
CA VAL A 304 17.84 0.22 8.34
C VAL A 304 17.02 1.52 8.40
N PRO A 305 17.64 2.71 8.32
CA PRO A 305 16.90 3.96 8.24
C PRO A 305 15.95 3.91 7.04
N ALA A 306 14.72 4.38 7.22
CA ALA A 306 13.73 4.39 6.15
C ALA A 306 12.83 5.60 6.29
N SER A 307 12.44 6.20 5.17
CA SER A 307 11.34 7.15 5.18
C SER A 307 10.01 6.39 5.17
N ARG A 308 9.05 6.90 5.94
CA ARG A 308 7.72 6.35 6.05
C ARG A 308 6.69 7.42 5.72
N GLN A 309 5.76 7.08 4.86
CA GLN A 309 4.60 7.92 4.52
C GLN A 309 3.33 7.09 4.68
N ALA A 310 2.26 7.73 5.16
CA ALA A 310 1.00 7.06 5.37
C ALA A 310 -0.17 7.93 4.91
N TRP A 311 -1.19 7.27 4.35
CA TRP A 311 -2.42 7.91 3.91
C TRP A 311 -3.62 7.11 4.44
N VAL A 312 -4.67 7.84 4.80
CA VAL A 312 -6.00 7.29 5.09
C VAL A 312 -6.93 7.74 3.99
N VAL A 313 -7.52 6.78 3.30
CA VAL A 313 -8.45 7.03 2.20
C VAL A 313 -9.83 6.55 2.64
N LEU A 314 -10.80 7.44 2.56
CA LEU A 314 -12.20 7.14 2.87
C LEU A 314 -12.95 6.99 1.57
N GLN A 315 -13.70 5.90 1.41
CA GLN A 315 -14.49 5.64 0.21
C GLN A 315 -15.95 5.41 0.56
N ALA A 316 -16.84 6.13 -0.11
CA ALA A 316 -18.27 5.79 -0.19
C ALA A 316 -18.50 4.97 -1.47
N PRO A 317 -18.49 3.62 -1.42
CA PRO A 317 -18.71 2.78 -2.58
C PRO A 317 -20.11 2.94 -3.17
N ARG A 318 -20.20 2.87 -4.52
CA ARG A 318 -21.49 2.76 -5.20
C ARG A 318 -22.11 1.38 -4.94
N THR A 319 -23.33 1.38 -4.46
CA THR A 319 -24.17 0.20 -4.25
C THR A 319 -25.45 0.32 -5.08
N PRO A 320 -26.23 -0.76 -5.27
CA PRO A 320 -27.52 -0.68 -5.97
C PRO A 320 -28.44 0.39 -5.36
N ASP A 321 -28.47 0.47 -4.03
CA ASP A 321 -29.30 1.42 -3.27
C ASP A 321 -28.72 2.84 -3.31
N PHE A 322 -27.39 2.97 -3.29
CA PHE A 322 -26.68 4.26 -3.31
C PHE A 322 -25.70 4.34 -4.48
N HIS A 323 -26.18 4.75 -5.65
CA HIS A 323 -25.36 4.82 -6.88
C HIS A 323 -25.02 6.27 -7.32
N ALA A 324 -25.83 7.27 -6.96
CA ALA A 324 -25.62 8.65 -7.40
C ALA A 324 -24.80 9.46 -6.39
N ASP A 325 -23.88 10.28 -6.90
CA ASP A 325 -22.88 11.03 -6.14
C ASP A 325 -23.49 11.96 -5.07
N ARG A 326 -24.65 12.54 -5.37
CA ARG A 326 -25.42 13.37 -4.42
C ARG A 326 -25.79 12.65 -3.12
N HIS A 327 -25.94 11.32 -3.16
CA HIS A 327 -26.24 10.51 -1.98
C HIS A 327 -24.95 10.09 -1.25
N LEU A 328 -23.85 9.93 -1.98
CA LEU A 328 -22.57 9.49 -1.43
C LEU A 328 -21.78 10.62 -0.75
N ARG A 329 -21.85 11.85 -1.31
CA ARG A 329 -21.12 13.01 -0.80
C ARG A 329 -21.40 13.30 0.69
N PRO A 330 -22.66 13.37 1.17
CA PRO A 330 -22.93 13.63 2.59
C PRO A 330 -22.32 12.58 3.52
N ALA A 331 -22.42 11.29 3.17
CA ALA A 331 -21.86 10.20 3.95
C ALA A 331 -20.33 10.28 4.01
N LEU A 332 -19.69 10.59 2.88
CA LEU A 332 -18.24 10.77 2.81
C LEU A 332 -17.78 11.98 3.65
N THR A 333 -18.47 13.13 3.55
CA THR A 333 -18.16 14.32 4.36
C THR A 333 -18.30 14.05 5.86
N ALA A 334 -19.35 13.34 6.27
CA ALA A 334 -19.54 12.93 7.66
C ALA A 334 -18.41 11.99 8.13
N ALA A 335 -18.00 11.04 7.28
CA ALA A 335 -16.87 10.15 7.57
C ALA A 335 -15.54 10.92 7.66
N ILE A 336 -15.28 11.90 6.79
CA ILE A 336 -14.09 12.77 6.85
C ILE A 336 -14.03 13.51 8.19
N ARG A 337 -15.13 14.16 8.59
CA ARG A 337 -15.21 14.89 9.86
C ARG A 337 -14.97 13.99 11.07
N ARG A 338 -15.59 12.80 11.06
CA ARG A 338 -15.40 11.78 12.10
C ARG A 338 -13.94 11.31 12.16
N THR A 339 -13.37 10.90 11.04
CA THR A 339 -11.99 10.40 10.96
C THR A 339 -10.98 11.45 11.38
N ARG A 340 -11.12 12.72 10.94
CA ARG A 340 -10.27 13.82 11.40
C ARG A 340 -10.38 14.03 12.91
N ARG A 341 -11.60 13.98 13.47
CA ARG A 341 -11.81 14.09 14.91
C ARG A 341 -11.14 12.94 15.67
N GLN A 342 -11.31 11.71 15.19
CA GLN A 342 -10.70 10.51 15.78
C GLN A 342 -9.16 10.60 15.74
N LEU A 343 -8.58 10.93 14.59
CA LEU A 343 -7.13 11.08 14.43
C LEU A 343 -6.58 12.15 15.38
N ARG A 344 -7.26 13.31 15.53
CA ARG A 344 -6.87 14.32 16.52
C ARG A 344 -6.94 13.80 17.96
N GLN A 345 -7.95 13.01 18.30
CA GLN A 345 -8.06 12.40 19.63
C GLN A 345 -6.91 11.43 19.91
N ASP A 346 -6.49 10.70 18.88
CA ASP A 346 -5.35 9.78 18.92
C ASP A 346 -3.98 10.51 18.76
N ARG A 347 -4.00 11.86 18.78
CA ARG A 347 -2.84 12.75 18.58
C ARG A 347 -2.10 12.53 17.26
N VAL A 348 -2.79 11.98 16.26
CA VAL A 348 -2.31 11.79 14.89
C VAL A 348 -2.74 12.99 14.07
N THR A 349 -1.77 13.71 13.48
CA THR A 349 -2.10 14.84 12.61
C THR A 349 -2.30 14.37 11.18
N ALA A 350 -3.43 14.80 10.61
CA ALA A 350 -3.84 14.40 9.27
C ALA A 350 -4.49 15.57 8.55
N ARG A 351 -4.14 15.72 7.28
CA ARG A 351 -4.61 16.81 6.42
C ARG A 351 -5.22 16.25 5.15
N LEU A 352 -6.26 16.91 4.65
CA LEU A 352 -6.82 16.59 3.34
C LEU A 352 -5.82 17.01 2.26
N LEU A 353 -5.71 16.20 1.21
CA LEU A 353 -4.86 16.51 0.07
C LEU A 353 -5.64 17.29 -0.99
N ASN A 354 -4.99 18.29 -1.56
CA ASN A 354 -5.48 18.95 -2.77
C ASN A 354 -5.14 18.11 -4.03
N ARG A 355 -5.57 18.59 -5.21
CA ARG A 355 -5.36 17.89 -6.50
C ARG A 355 -3.89 17.55 -6.76
N ASP A 356 -3.02 18.54 -6.67
CA ASP A 356 -1.60 18.38 -7.02
C ASP A 356 -0.89 17.47 -6.01
N GLU A 357 -1.28 17.53 -4.75
CA GLU A 357 -0.76 16.67 -3.69
C GLU A 357 -1.21 15.22 -3.84
N VAL A 358 -2.44 14.96 -4.29
CA VAL A 358 -2.88 13.60 -4.64
C VAL A 358 -2.07 13.07 -5.81
N LEU A 359 -1.83 13.87 -6.85
CA LEU A 359 -1.00 13.46 -7.98
C LEU A 359 0.46 13.23 -7.57
N ALA A 360 1.01 14.07 -6.68
CA ALA A 360 2.33 13.85 -6.10
C ALA A 360 2.39 12.57 -5.24
N ALA A 361 1.34 12.26 -4.48
CA ALA A 361 1.24 11.01 -3.74
C ALA A 361 1.19 9.80 -4.69
N VAL A 362 0.43 9.88 -5.79
CA VAL A 362 0.41 8.85 -6.84
C VAL A 362 1.80 8.67 -7.45
N ALA A 363 2.50 9.76 -7.80
CA ALA A 363 3.86 9.72 -8.33
C ALA A 363 4.85 9.05 -7.34
N GLY A 364 4.82 9.44 -6.06
CA GLY A 364 5.65 8.85 -5.01
C GLY A 364 5.35 7.36 -4.76
N LEU A 365 4.07 6.99 -4.72
CA LEU A 365 3.62 5.60 -4.53
C LEU A 365 4.00 4.69 -5.70
N THR A 366 4.07 5.24 -6.92
CA THR A 366 4.43 4.51 -8.14
C THR A 366 5.88 4.66 -8.54
N HIS A 367 6.66 5.42 -7.76
CA HIS A 367 8.06 5.71 -8.02
C HIS A 367 8.32 6.33 -9.40
N LEU A 368 7.38 7.16 -9.87
CA LEU A 368 7.55 7.97 -11.07
C LEU A 368 8.62 9.03 -10.82
N THR A 369 9.49 9.23 -11.80
CA THR A 369 10.52 10.28 -11.77
C THR A 369 10.15 11.41 -12.72
N ASP A 370 10.42 12.65 -12.29
CA ASP A 370 10.18 13.89 -13.06
C ASP A 370 11.23 14.11 -14.17
N GLY A 371 12.05 13.10 -14.49
CA GLY A 371 13.00 13.18 -15.59
C GLY A 371 12.27 13.32 -16.93
N PRO A 372 12.87 13.99 -17.93
CA PRO A 372 12.27 14.01 -19.26
C PRO A 372 12.01 12.57 -19.69
N THR A 373 10.76 12.25 -20.03
CA THR A 373 10.41 11.04 -20.77
C THR A 373 10.91 11.18 -22.21
N GLY A 374 12.19 11.53 -22.36
CA GLY A 374 12.94 11.62 -23.60
C GLY A 374 13.55 10.25 -23.88
N GLY A 375 12.72 9.33 -24.31
CA GLY A 375 13.12 7.99 -24.71
C GLY A 375 11.91 7.15 -25.06
N ASP A 376 12.12 6.13 -25.89
CA ASP A 376 11.13 5.14 -26.35
C ASP A 376 10.58 4.23 -25.23
N ARG A 377 10.75 4.64 -23.96
CA ARG A 377 10.34 3.86 -22.78
C ARG A 377 8.89 4.22 -22.42
N PRO A 378 8.01 3.21 -22.28
CA PRO A 378 6.63 3.45 -21.89
C PRO A 378 6.57 4.00 -20.46
N LEU A 379 5.61 4.90 -20.21
CA LEU A 379 5.26 5.41 -18.89
C LEU A 379 4.85 4.27 -17.95
N ALA A 380 4.06 3.33 -18.45
CA ALA A 380 3.71 2.11 -17.73
C ALA A 380 3.69 0.90 -18.65
N ARG A 381 4.08 -0.26 -18.13
CA ARG A 381 3.98 -1.54 -18.83
C ARG A 381 3.58 -2.67 -17.88
N GLU A 382 2.55 -3.39 -18.24
CA GLU A 382 2.13 -4.61 -17.55
C GLU A 382 2.72 -5.85 -18.24
N GLY A 383 3.55 -6.58 -17.51
CA GLY A 383 3.95 -7.94 -17.82
C GLY A 383 3.12 -8.96 -17.04
N TRP A 384 3.30 -10.24 -17.37
CA TRP A 384 2.58 -11.31 -16.66
C TRP A 384 3.00 -11.43 -15.19
N ARG A 385 4.28 -11.21 -14.85
CA ARG A 385 4.81 -11.42 -13.49
C ARG A 385 5.18 -10.15 -12.75
N HIS A 386 5.13 -9.02 -13.45
CA HIS A 386 5.53 -7.72 -12.92
C HIS A 386 4.79 -6.63 -13.69
N TRP A 387 4.70 -5.47 -13.08
CA TRP A 387 4.36 -4.20 -13.72
C TRP A 387 5.60 -3.30 -13.71
N SER A 388 5.66 -2.29 -14.57
CA SER A 388 6.70 -1.27 -14.46
C SER A 388 6.16 0.12 -14.71
N ALA A 389 6.68 1.09 -13.96
CA ALA A 389 6.52 2.53 -14.19
C ALA A 389 7.86 3.08 -14.65
N GLN A 390 7.92 3.71 -15.82
CA GLN A 390 9.15 4.23 -16.42
C GLN A 390 10.33 3.22 -16.44
N GLY A 391 10.02 1.92 -16.55
CA GLY A 391 10.99 0.83 -16.51
C GLY A 391 11.39 0.31 -15.13
N VAL A 392 10.94 0.95 -14.04
CA VAL A 392 11.14 0.45 -12.66
C VAL A 392 10.21 -0.72 -12.40
N PRO A 393 10.72 -1.94 -12.15
CA PRO A 393 9.89 -3.13 -12.01
C PRO A 393 9.21 -3.19 -10.63
N GLN A 394 7.96 -3.62 -10.62
CA GLN A 394 7.12 -3.72 -9.44
C GLN A 394 6.30 -5.02 -9.46
N SER A 395 6.02 -5.55 -8.29
CA SER A 395 5.17 -6.73 -8.11
C SER A 395 4.07 -6.42 -7.11
N CYS A 396 2.90 -7.03 -7.30
CA CYS A 396 1.75 -6.85 -6.42
C CYS A 396 1.33 -8.20 -5.87
N HIS A 397 1.01 -8.23 -4.59
CA HIS A 397 0.60 -9.41 -3.86
C HIS A 397 -0.67 -9.11 -3.09
N ARG A 398 -1.50 -10.13 -2.90
CA ARG A 398 -2.65 -10.10 -2.00
C ARG A 398 -2.48 -11.10 -0.87
N LEU A 399 -2.93 -10.72 0.31
CA LEU A 399 -2.99 -11.60 1.47
C LEU A 399 -4.21 -12.52 1.36
N LEU A 400 -3.97 -13.82 1.31
CA LEU A 400 -5.01 -14.84 1.23
C LEU A 400 -5.44 -15.33 2.61
N ASP A 401 -4.46 -15.61 3.46
CA ASP A 401 -4.69 -16.06 4.83
C ASP A 401 -3.97 -15.10 5.78
N TRP A 402 -4.70 -14.67 6.81
CA TRP A 402 -4.17 -13.73 7.81
C TRP A 402 -3.06 -14.39 8.65
N PRO A 403 -1.99 -13.65 8.98
CA PRO A 403 -0.98 -14.13 9.91
C PRO A 403 -1.57 -14.57 11.25
N ARG A 404 -1.17 -15.75 11.71
CA ARG A 404 -1.60 -16.30 13.01
C ARG A 404 -0.82 -15.69 14.17
N ARG A 405 0.41 -15.24 13.91
CA ARG A 405 1.28 -14.54 14.86
C ARG A 405 1.16 -13.03 14.64
N SER A 406 1.38 -12.25 15.68
CA SER A 406 1.53 -10.80 15.57
C SER A 406 2.64 -10.47 14.59
N TRP A 407 2.40 -9.49 13.74
CA TRP A 407 3.36 -9.04 12.74
C TRP A 407 3.28 -7.52 12.66
N GLU A 408 4.44 -6.88 12.56
CA GLU A 408 4.51 -5.44 12.42
C GLU A 408 4.80 -5.11 10.96
N VAL A 409 3.93 -4.30 10.37
CA VAL A 409 4.01 -3.94 8.95
C VAL A 409 5.29 -3.15 8.67
N ASP A 410 5.61 -2.16 9.51
CA ASP A 410 6.74 -1.26 9.25
C ASP A 410 8.09 -2.00 9.31
N PRO A 411 8.42 -2.80 10.36
CA PRO A 411 9.63 -3.62 10.37
C PRO A 411 9.65 -4.66 9.25
N LEU A 412 8.51 -5.27 8.93
CA LEU A 412 8.44 -6.22 7.82
C LEU A 412 8.85 -5.55 6.51
N LEU A 413 8.29 -4.39 6.17
CA LEU A 413 8.62 -3.68 4.93
C LEU A 413 10.06 -3.15 4.92
N ARG A 414 10.56 -2.63 6.05
CA ARG A 414 11.97 -2.17 6.18
C ARG A 414 12.97 -3.30 5.95
N GLY A 415 12.64 -4.51 6.37
CA GLY A 415 13.49 -5.70 6.23
C GLY A 415 13.60 -6.25 4.80
N LEU A 416 12.74 -5.81 3.87
CA LEU A 416 12.74 -6.34 2.50
C LEU A 416 13.90 -5.75 1.67
N PRO A 417 14.50 -6.54 0.78
CA PRO A 417 15.49 -6.07 -0.19
C PRO A 417 14.81 -5.36 -1.39
N ALA A 418 13.86 -4.48 -1.12
CA ALA A 418 13.15 -3.66 -2.11
C ALA A 418 13.68 -2.22 -2.10
N ALA A 419 13.50 -1.50 -3.21
CA ALA A 419 13.73 -0.05 -3.28
C ALA A 419 12.63 0.72 -2.52
N ALA A 420 11.40 0.22 -2.54
CA ALA A 420 10.31 0.65 -1.69
C ALA A 420 9.26 -0.46 -1.54
N GLY A 421 8.52 -0.43 -0.43
CA GLY A 421 7.40 -1.32 -0.16
C GLY A 421 6.16 -0.50 0.19
N VAL A 422 5.02 -0.88 -0.38
CA VAL A 422 3.71 -0.30 -0.08
C VAL A 422 2.81 -1.39 0.45
N VAL A 423 2.12 -1.14 1.56
CA VAL A 423 0.97 -1.94 1.99
C VAL A 423 -0.31 -1.12 1.86
N SER A 424 -1.39 -1.78 1.49
CA SER A 424 -2.74 -1.24 1.45
C SER A 424 -3.62 -2.16 2.29
N ILE A 425 -4.27 -1.61 3.31
CA ILE A 425 -5.18 -2.31 4.22
C ILE A 425 -6.55 -1.68 4.06
N SER A 426 -7.47 -2.42 3.43
CA SER A 426 -8.82 -1.94 3.11
C SER A 426 -9.86 -2.66 3.94
N VAL A 427 -10.76 -1.88 4.52
CA VAL A 427 -11.71 -2.35 5.53
C VAL A 427 -13.09 -1.77 5.26
N ALA A 428 -14.13 -2.60 5.33
CA ALA A 428 -15.51 -2.20 5.15
C ALA A 428 -16.45 -3.09 5.97
N ARG A 429 -17.63 -2.60 6.34
CA ARG A 429 -18.66 -3.42 7.01
C ARG A 429 -19.40 -4.29 5.98
N GLU A 430 -19.68 -5.54 6.32
CA GLU A 430 -20.53 -6.41 5.49
C GLU A 430 -22.00 -6.06 5.71
N THR A 431 -22.69 -5.61 4.66
CA THR A 431 -24.14 -5.35 4.70
C THR A 431 -24.92 -6.65 4.44
N GLY A 432 -25.86 -7.01 5.32
CA GLY A 432 -26.86 -8.07 5.04
C GLY A 432 -26.76 -9.39 5.83
N ARG A 433 -26.03 -9.47 6.95
CA ARG A 433 -26.17 -10.57 7.93
C ARG A 433 -26.66 -10.04 9.28
N THR A 434 -27.68 -10.69 9.83
CA THR A 434 -28.20 -10.46 11.19
C THR A 434 -27.21 -11.06 12.20
N GLY A 435 -26.44 -10.19 12.86
CA GLY A 435 -25.43 -10.52 13.87
C GLY A 435 -24.34 -9.43 13.90
N ALA A 436 -23.74 -9.18 15.06
CA ALA A 436 -22.82 -8.06 15.30
C ALA A 436 -21.73 -7.91 14.21
N ALA A 437 -21.85 -6.85 13.41
CA ALA A 437 -20.84 -6.18 12.58
C ALA A 437 -19.65 -7.01 12.06
N ASP A 438 -19.91 -8.01 11.21
CA ASP A 438 -18.85 -8.68 10.44
C ASP A 438 -18.15 -7.61 9.55
N THR A 439 -16.85 -7.42 9.79
CA THR A 439 -16.02 -6.48 9.05
C THR A 439 -15.15 -7.26 8.07
N VAL A 440 -15.09 -6.76 6.85
CA VAL A 440 -14.31 -7.35 5.78
C VAL A 440 -13.01 -6.61 5.63
N VAL A 441 -11.90 -7.35 5.64
CA VAL A 441 -10.55 -6.80 5.47
C VAL A 441 -9.87 -7.43 4.26
N GLU A 442 -9.17 -6.60 3.51
CA GLU A 442 -8.26 -7.01 2.45
C GLU A 442 -6.91 -6.31 2.62
N VAL A 443 -5.83 -7.05 2.35
CA VAL A 443 -4.47 -6.51 2.39
C VAL A 443 -3.76 -6.81 1.09
N ALA A 444 -3.22 -5.76 0.48
CA ALA A 444 -2.37 -5.83 -0.69
C ALA A 444 -0.98 -5.29 -0.37
N PHE A 445 0.05 -5.92 -0.94
CA PHE A 445 1.43 -5.44 -0.91
C PHE A 445 1.88 -5.12 -2.31
N ARG A 446 2.61 -4.02 -2.47
CA ARG A 446 3.34 -3.71 -3.69
C ARG A 446 4.82 -3.52 -3.36
N LEU A 447 5.66 -4.24 -4.07
CA LEU A 447 7.12 -4.13 -3.95
C LEU A 447 7.65 -3.42 -5.19
N ILE A 448 8.60 -2.52 -4.98
CA ILE A 448 9.30 -1.77 -6.03
C ILE A 448 10.75 -2.21 -5.97
N GLY A 449 11.25 -2.79 -7.06
CA GLY A 449 12.64 -3.23 -7.19
C GLY A 449 13.50 -2.17 -7.87
N ALA A 450 14.79 -2.13 -7.53
CA ALA A 450 15.76 -1.34 -8.29
C ALA A 450 15.95 -1.92 -9.71
N ASP A 451 15.87 -3.25 -9.82
CA ASP A 451 15.91 -4.03 -11.04
C ASP A 451 15.08 -5.32 -10.86
N ALA A 452 15.06 -6.18 -11.90
CA ALA A 452 14.25 -7.39 -11.89
C ALA A 452 14.74 -8.46 -10.89
N ASP A 453 16.04 -8.54 -10.64
CA ASP A 453 16.63 -9.52 -9.71
C ASP A 453 16.39 -9.09 -8.26
N ALA A 454 16.55 -7.81 -7.97
CA ALA A 454 16.19 -7.19 -6.69
C ALA A 454 14.69 -7.39 -6.40
N LEU A 455 13.82 -7.19 -7.40
CA LEU A 455 12.39 -7.46 -7.25
C LEU A 455 12.11 -8.94 -6.93
N ALA A 456 12.78 -9.87 -7.63
CA ALA A 456 12.61 -11.30 -7.38
C ALA A 456 13.15 -11.73 -6.00
N ALA A 457 14.19 -11.08 -5.49
CA ALA A 457 14.67 -11.26 -4.12
C ALA A 457 13.66 -10.72 -3.10
N ALA A 458 13.09 -9.55 -3.35
CA ALA A 458 12.07 -8.94 -2.49
C ALA A 458 10.78 -9.77 -2.45
N ASP A 459 10.33 -10.30 -3.59
CA ASP A 459 9.19 -11.23 -3.67
C ASP A 459 9.37 -12.44 -2.75
N ARG A 460 10.54 -13.09 -2.83
CA ARG A 460 10.86 -14.26 -1.99
C ARG A 460 10.91 -13.90 -0.51
N ALA A 461 11.59 -12.80 -0.17
CA ALA A 461 11.69 -12.32 1.20
C ALA A 461 10.31 -11.99 1.81
N LEU A 462 9.41 -11.38 1.03
CA LEU A 462 8.04 -11.10 1.47
C LEU A 462 7.24 -12.39 1.68
N GLU A 463 7.32 -13.35 0.74
CA GLU A 463 6.63 -14.63 0.87
C GLU A 463 7.12 -15.42 2.10
N GLU A 464 8.43 -15.46 2.33
CA GLU A 464 9.04 -16.09 3.50
C GLU A 464 8.65 -15.40 4.80
N ALA A 465 8.68 -14.06 4.85
CA ALA A 465 8.30 -13.29 6.02
C ALA A 465 6.83 -13.53 6.40
N VAL A 466 5.90 -13.46 5.44
CA VAL A 466 4.47 -13.68 5.72
C VAL A 466 4.20 -15.14 6.09
N ARG A 467 4.85 -16.10 5.41
CA ARG A 467 4.75 -17.53 5.75
C ARG A 467 5.29 -17.82 7.15
N GLY A 468 6.38 -17.16 7.56
CA GLY A 468 6.95 -17.26 8.91
C GLY A 468 5.99 -16.85 10.02
N HIS A 469 5.04 -15.94 9.72
CA HIS A 469 3.97 -15.53 10.64
C HIS A 469 2.67 -16.34 10.46
N GLY A 470 2.69 -17.40 9.65
CA GLY A 470 1.55 -18.29 9.39
C GLY A 470 0.51 -17.71 8.44
N GLY A 471 0.84 -16.63 7.72
CA GLY A 471 0.01 -16.07 6.66
C GLY A 471 0.31 -16.71 5.30
N ARG A 472 -0.50 -16.37 4.30
CA ARG A 472 -0.26 -16.78 2.91
C ARG A 472 -0.50 -15.63 1.95
N LEU A 473 0.44 -15.44 1.03
CA LEU A 473 0.33 -14.46 -0.04
C LEU A 473 0.01 -15.13 -1.38
N GLN A 474 -0.48 -14.30 -2.30
CA GLN A 474 -0.54 -14.63 -3.71
C GLN A 474 -0.06 -13.43 -4.52
N ARG A 475 0.93 -13.65 -5.39
CA ARG A 475 1.31 -12.67 -6.41
C ARG A 475 0.21 -12.58 -7.48
N LEU A 476 -0.09 -11.35 -7.89
CA LEU A 476 -1.13 -11.00 -8.86
C LEU A 476 -0.61 -11.16 -10.30
N ASP A 477 -0.07 -12.33 -10.63
CA ASP A 477 0.41 -12.61 -11.99
C ASP A 477 -0.75 -12.39 -12.99
N GLY A 478 -0.54 -11.53 -14.00
CA GLY A 478 -1.54 -11.18 -15.00
C GLY A 478 -2.62 -10.21 -14.49
N GLU A 479 -2.49 -9.65 -13.29
CA GLU A 479 -3.43 -8.70 -12.66
C GLU A 479 -2.69 -7.58 -11.92
N HIS A 480 -1.44 -7.30 -12.28
CA HIS A 480 -0.63 -6.30 -11.58
C HIS A 480 -1.21 -4.90 -11.68
N ALA A 481 -1.82 -4.51 -12.80
CA ALA A 481 -2.49 -3.21 -12.91
C ALA A 481 -3.58 -3.02 -11.84
N HIS A 482 -4.36 -4.06 -11.54
CA HIS A 482 -5.37 -4.04 -10.48
C HIS A 482 -4.70 -3.96 -9.09
N GLY A 483 -3.58 -4.67 -8.91
CA GLY A 483 -2.78 -4.58 -7.69
C GLY A 483 -2.18 -3.19 -7.45
N VAL A 484 -1.71 -2.54 -8.51
CA VAL A 484 -1.20 -1.15 -8.50
C VAL A 484 -2.34 -0.21 -8.14
N ALA A 485 -3.51 -0.33 -8.77
CA ALA A 485 -4.69 0.47 -8.45
C ALA A 485 -5.14 0.31 -6.97
N ALA A 486 -5.13 -0.93 -6.45
CA ALA A 486 -5.48 -1.20 -5.05
C ALA A 486 -4.42 -0.73 -4.04
N THR A 487 -3.24 -0.33 -4.50
CA THR A 487 -2.16 0.27 -3.70
C THR A 487 -1.96 1.77 -4.01
N LEU A 488 -2.94 2.37 -4.69
CA LEU A 488 -3.08 3.81 -4.88
C LEU A 488 -4.25 4.35 -4.04
N PRO A 489 -4.33 5.68 -3.82
CA PRO A 489 -5.33 6.28 -2.93
C PRO A 489 -6.71 6.42 -3.60
N LEU A 490 -7.26 5.28 -4.05
CA LEU A 490 -8.55 5.14 -4.72
C LEU A 490 -9.64 4.55 -3.80
N GLY A 491 -9.34 4.31 -2.52
CA GLY A 491 -10.28 3.76 -1.55
C GLY A 491 -10.50 2.24 -1.67
N GLY A 492 -9.70 1.57 -2.49
CA GLY A 492 -10.06 0.31 -3.11
C GLY A 492 -9.87 -0.95 -2.26
N PHE A 493 -10.72 -1.93 -2.57
CA PHE A 493 -10.45 -3.38 -2.46
C PHE A 493 -9.84 -3.87 -3.78
N LEU A 494 -9.12 -4.99 -3.81
CA LEU A 494 -8.66 -5.59 -5.05
C LEU A 494 -9.88 -6.09 -5.83
N ARG A 495 -10.07 -5.58 -7.06
CA ARG A 495 -11.21 -5.91 -7.93
C ARG A 495 -10.75 -6.63 -9.17
#